data_AF-A0A429FGG5-F1
#
_entry.id   AF-A0A429FGG5-F1
#
_cell.length_a   1.000
_cell.length_b   1.000
_cell.length_c   1.000
_cell.angle_alpha   90.00
_cell.angle_beta   90.00
_cell.angle_gamma   90.00
#
_symmetry.space_group_name_H-M   'P 1'
#
loop_
_entity.id
_entity.type
_entity.pdbx_description
1 polymer ?
#
loop_
_entity_poly.entity_id
_entity_poly.type
_entity_poly.pdbx_seq_one_letter_code
_entity_poly.pdbx_strand_id
1 'polypeptide(L)'
;MVRDRDEDRVVTTSTVTVQDTAHPDLAHAAWIADLVDHAALDVASLELSKVTDAGPLDREDAGVWLSSLLGRRIEHRHSASEHLFVDVTTHRAVRLVLFRRDTGVPMFYMAQSPGTGTKTDLYPQLVDAARSAPGPGDS
;
A
#
# COMPACT_ATOMS: atom_id res chain seq x y z
N MET A 1 -57.91 10.87 48.89
CA MET A 1 -56.46 10.85 48.63
C MET A 1 -56.20 9.67 47.71
N VAL A 2 -55.70 9.94 46.52
CA VAL A 2 -55.76 9.07 45.34
C VAL A 2 -54.34 8.61 45.00
N ARG A 3 -54.18 7.28 44.95
CA ARG A 3 -53.33 6.44 44.08
C ARG A 3 -51.80 6.37 44.22
N ASP A 4 -51.41 5.12 44.41
CA ASP A 4 -50.50 4.30 43.61
C ASP A 4 -48.99 4.49 43.76
N ARG A 5 -48.45 3.48 44.44
CA ARG A 5 -47.10 3.00 44.50
C ARG A 5 -46.82 2.18 43.22
N ASP A 6 -45.53 2.07 42.91
CA ASP A 6 -44.91 1.19 41.92
C ASP A 6 -44.85 1.74 40.49
N GLU A 7 -43.78 2.50 40.21
CA GLU A 7 -43.15 2.44 38.89
C GLU A 7 -41.74 1.86 39.03
N ASP A 8 -41.60 0.70 38.40
CA ASP A 8 -40.40 -0.05 38.07
C ASP A 8 -39.20 0.85 37.79
N ARG A 9 -38.20 0.80 38.67
CA ARG A 9 -36.86 1.30 38.37
C ARG A 9 -35.90 0.14 38.19
N VAL A 10 -36.14 -0.65 37.15
CA VAL A 10 -35.09 -1.51 36.58
C VAL A 10 -34.26 -0.62 35.65
N VAL A 11 -33.23 0.01 36.22
CA VAL A 11 -32.12 0.54 35.42
C VAL A 11 -31.34 -0.69 34.95
N THR A 12 -31.76 -1.28 33.83
CA THR A 12 -30.89 -2.14 33.05
C THR A 12 -29.87 -1.22 32.43
N THR A 13 -28.72 -1.08 33.08
CA THR A 13 -27.52 -0.57 32.45
C THR A 13 -27.12 -1.61 31.41
N SER A 14 -27.76 -1.57 30.24
CA SER A 14 -27.24 -2.22 29.05
C SER A 14 -25.97 -1.45 28.71
N THR A 15 -24.87 -1.90 29.29
CA THR A 15 -23.54 -1.58 28.80
C THR A 15 -23.55 -2.03 27.35
N VAL A 16 -23.82 -1.08 26.44
CA VAL A 16 -23.42 -1.22 25.05
C VAL A 16 -21.91 -1.29 25.12
N THR A 17 -21.40 -2.51 25.22
CA THR A 17 -20.05 -2.82 24.82
C THR A 17 -20.02 -2.38 23.36
N VAL A 18 -19.53 -1.16 23.14
CA VAL A 18 -19.01 -0.78 21.83
C VAL A 18 -17.94 -1.82 21.59
N GLN A 19 -18.30 -2.87 20.85
CA GLN A 19 -17.31 -3.74 20.25
C GLN A 19 -16.47 -2.77 19.43
N ASP A 20 -15.29 -2.48 19.95
CA ASP A 20 -14.21 -1.89 19.19
C ASP A 20 -13.88 -2.91 18.11
N THR A 21 -14.68 -2.91 17.03
CA THR A 21 -14.26 -3.34 15.72
C THR A 21 -13.20 -2.34 15.27
N ALA A 22 -12.06 -2.34 15.96
CA ALA A 22 -10.81 -1.90 15.39
C ALA A 22 -10.58 -2.85 14.22
N HIS A 23 -11.05 -2.45 13.04
CA HIS A 23 -11.00 -3.25 11.83
C HIS A 23 -9.55 -3.68 11.65
N PRO A 24 -9.21 -4.98 11.79
CA PRO A 24 -7.83 -5.44 11.63
C PRO A 24 -7.26 -5.06 10.25
N ASP A 25 -8.17 -4.87 9.29
CA ASP A 25 -7.91 -4.36 7.96
C ASP A 25 -7.36 -2.91 7.94
N LEU A 26 -7.88 -2.01 8.79
CA LEU A 26 -7.39 -0.63 8.89
C LEU A 26 -5.99 -0.57 9.52
N ALA A 27 -5.75 -1.34 10.59
CA ALA A 27 -4.44 -1.41 11.21
C ALA A 27 -3.39 -2.01 10.26
N HIS A 28 -3.77 -3.03 9.48
CA HIS A 28 -2.90 -3.63 8.47
C HIS A 28 -2.63 -2.69 7.30
N ALA A 29 -3.65 -1.98 6.80
CA ALA A 29 -3.49 -0.99 5.74
C ALA A 29 -2.60 0.19 6.18
N ALA A 30 -2.76 0.68 7.41
CA ALA A 30 -1.89 1.73 7.97
C ALA A 30 -0.43 1.26 8.07
N TRP A 31 -0.22 0.02 8.54
CA TRP A 31 1.11 -0.57 8.58
C TRP A 31 1.75 -0.73 7.19
N ILE A 32 0.99 -1.15 6.17
CA ILE A 32 1.48 -1.20 4.78
C ILE A 32 1.84 0.21 4.29
N ALA A 33 1.02 1.22 4.57
CA ALA A 33 1.28 2.59 4.16
C ALA A 33 2.58 3.14 4.80
N ASP A 34 2.78 2.91 6.10
CA ASP A 34 4.02 3.28 6.80
C ASP A 34 5.25 2.60 6.16
N LEU A 35 5.14 1.31 5.83
CA LEU A 35 6.21 0.58 5.13
C LEU A 35 6.49 1.18 3.75
N VAL A 36 5.45 1.58 3.01
CA VAL A 36 5.59 2.21 1.69
C VAL A 36 6.31 3.54 1.81
N ASP A 37 5.94 4.39 2.78
CA ASP A 37 6.57 5.70 2.95
C ASP A 37 8.06 5.56 3.32
N HIS A 38 8.40 4.66 4.24
CA HIS A 38 9.79 4.41 4.59
C HIS A 38 10.59 3.82 3.43
N ALA A 39 10.06 2.83 2.73
CA ALA A 39 10.70 2.24 1.55
C ALA A 39 10.85 3.27 0.42
N ALA A 40 9.90 4.19 0.26
CA ALA A 40 9.95 5.22 -0.76
C ALA A 40 11.08 6.21 -0.50
N LEU A 41 11.34 6.56 0.77
CA LEU A 41 12.49 7.38 1.17
C LEU A 41 13.81 6.71 0.80
N ASP A 42 13.95 5.41 1.07
CA ASP A 42 15.15 4.64 0.73
C ASP A 42 15.37 4.62 -0.79
N VAL A 43 14.35 4.27 -1.57
CA VAL A 43 14.43 4.24 -3.05
C VAL A 43 14.62 5.63 -3.65
N ALA A 44 14.07 6.69 -3.04
CA ALA A 44 14.21 8.06 -3.52
C ALA A 44 15.66 8.57 -3.47
N SER A 45 16.51 7.97 -2.65
CA SER A 45 17.95 8.31 -2.58
C SER A 45 18.78 7.69 -3.71
N LEU A 46 18.19 6.81 -4.53
CA LEU A 46 18.89 6.07 -5.57
C LEU A 46 18.88 6.78 -6.91
N GLU A 47 19.83 6.40 -7.77
CA GLU A 47 19.92 6.94 -9.13
C GLU A 47 18.69 6.58 -9.96
N LEU A 48 18.18 7.58 -10.67
CA LEU A 48 17.04 7.43 -11.58
C LEU A 48 17.52 7.00 -12.96
N SER A 49 16.98 5.88 -13.43
CA SER A 49 17.15 5.39 -14.79
C SER A 49 15.96 5.80 -15.67
N LYS A 50 16.21 6.25 -16.90
CA LYS A 50 15.14 6.64 -17.83
C LYS A 50 14.44 5.39 -18.38
N VAL A 51 13.11 5.40 -18.37
CA VAL A 51 12.27 4.38 -19.01
C VAL A 51 11.95 4.84 -20.44
N THR A 52 12.36 4.06 -21.43
CA THR A 52 12.21 4.40 -22.86
C THR A 52 10.92 3.89 -23.51
N ASP A 53 10.33 2.83 -22.96
CA ASP A 53 9.21 2.11 -23.58
C ASP A 53 7.87 2.31 -22.86
N ALA A 54 7.81 3.30 -21.95
CA ALA A 54 6.57 3.68 -21.31
C ALA A 54 5.80 4.67 -22.20
N GLY A 55 4.61 4.25 -22.65
CA GLY A 55 3.59 5.18 -23.13
C GLY A 55 3.06 6.07 -22.00
N PRO A 56 2.01 6.88 -22.24
CA PRO A 56 1.30 7.56 -21.15
C PRO A 56 0.76 6.49 -20.19
N LEU A 57 1.32 6.45 -18.98
CA LEU A 57 1.04 5.44 -17.97
C LEU A 57 0.47 6.13 -16.72
N ASP A 58 -0.71 5.71 -16.30
CA ASP A 58 -1.23 6.12 -15.00
C ASP A 58 -0.54 5.33 -13.88
N ARG A 59 -0.46 5.94 -12.69
CA ARG A 59 0.28 5.35 -11.55
C ARG A 59 -0.28 3.99 -11.12
N GLU A 60 -1.57 3.78 -11.30
CA GLU A 60 -2.27 2.55 -10.92
C GLU A 60 -2.01 1.42 -11.93
N ASP A 61 -2.00 1.74 -13.22
CA ASP A 61 -1.73 0.76 -14.30
C ASP A 61 -0.26 0.37 -14.42
N ALA A 62 0.62 1.14 -13.77
CA ALA A 62 2.04 0.98 -13.92
C ALA A 62 2.58 -0.36 -13.38
N GLY A 63 1.87 -0.98 -12.42
CA GLY A 63 2.22 -2.31 -11.93
C GLY A 63 2.04 -3.40 -13.00
N VAL A 64 0.93 -3.36 -13.73
CA VAL A 64 0.64 -4.32 -14.82
C VAL A 64 1.62 -4.15 -15.97
N TRP A 65 1.94 -2.91 -16.31
CA TRP A 65 2.95 -2.60 -17.33
C TRP A 65 4.34 -3.09 -16.91
N LEU A 66 4.79 -2.82 -15.68
CA LEU A 66 6.08 -3.32 -15.16
C LEU A 66 6.12 -4.85 -15.15
N SER A 67 5.03 -5.49 -14.72
CA SER A 67 4.89 -6.95 -14.73
C SER A 67 5.09 -7.53 -16.13
N SER A 68 4.44 -6.93 -17.12
CA SER A 68 4.53 -7.33 -18.53
C SER A 68 5.93 -7.08 -19.10
N LEU A 69 6.54 -5.94 -18.80
CA LEU A 69 7.88 -5.57 -19.26
C LEU A 69 8.97 -6.51 -18.72
N LEU A 70 8.88 -6.87 -17.44
CA LEU A 70 9.90 -7.67 -16.75
C LEU A 70 9.61 -9.17 -16.79
N GLY A 71 8.40 -9.58 -17.19
CA GLY A 71 7.94 -10.97 -17.19
C GLY A 71 7.89 -11.57 -15.78
N ARG A 72 7.57 -10.75 -14.76
CA ARG A 72 7.60 -11.11 -13.33
C ARG A 72 6.40 -10.56 -12.61
N ARG A 73 5.99 -11.19 -11.51
CA ARG A 73 4.92 -10.67 -10.66
C ARG A 73 5.38 -9.40 -9.96
N ILE A 74 4.73 -8.28 -10.29
CA ILE A 74 4.93 -6.97 -9.69
C ILE A 74 3.65 -6.57 -8.97
N GLU A 75 3.78 -6.18 -7.70
CA GLU A 75 2.66 -5.85 -6.83
C GLU A 75 2.67 -4.36 -6.50
N HIS A 76 1.55 -3.69 -6.72
CA HIS A 76 1.42 -2.27 -6.41
C HIS A 76 1.09 -2.08 -4.93
N ARG A 77 1.85 -1.21 -4.27
CA ARG A 77 1.65 -0.80 -2.88
C ARG A 77 1.70 0.72 -2.81
N HIS A 78 0.83 1.31 -2.00
CA HIS A 78 0.72 2.76 -1.93
C HIS A 78 0.43 3.21 -0.51
N SER A 79 0.86 4.44 -0.23
CA SER A 79 0.38 5.27 0.86
C SER A 79 -0.45 6.41 0.27
N ALA A 80 -0.89 7.36 1.11
CA ALA A 80 -1.52 8.58 0.61
C ALA A 80 -0.54 9.47 -0.21
N SER A 81 0.77 9.33 0.02
CA SER A 81 1.82 10.16 -0.55
C SER A 81 2.61 9.49 -1.68
N GLU A 82 2.85 8.19 -1.59
CA GLU A 82 3.80 7.49 -2.44
C GLU A 82 3.21 6.21 -3.04
N HIS A 83 3.74 5.83 -4.20
CA HIS A 83 3.44 4.57 -4.86
C HIS A 83 4.74 3.80 -5.08
N LEU A 84 4.72 2.52 -4.74
CA LEU A 84 5.81 1.59 -4.95
C LEU A 84 5.30 0.34 -5.65
N PHE A 85 6.19 -0.25 -6.45
CA PHE A 85 5.96 -1.51 -7.13
C PHE A 85 6.96 -2.53 -6.62
N VAL A 86 6.47 -3.65 -6.11
CA VAL A 86 7.28 -4.67 -5.44
C VAL A 86 7.44 -5.85 -6.37
N ASP A 87 8.66 -6.12 -6.83
CA ASP A 87 8.99 -7.37 -7.51
C ASP A 87 9.09 -8.49 -6.48
N VAL A 88 8.05 -9.31 -6.40
CA VAL A 88 7.99 -10.42 -5.43
C VAL A 88 8.96 -11.56 -5.77
N THR A 89 9.49 -11.57 -7.00
CA THR A 89 10.43 -12.58 -7.48
C THR A 89 11.85 -12.20 -7.09
N THR A 90 12.24 -10.94 -7.28
CA THR A 90 13.59 -10.47 -6.95
C THR A 90 13.71 -9.78 -5.60
N HIS A 91 12.59 -9.63 -4.89
CA HIS A 91 12.49 -8.97 -3.59
C HIS A 91 13.03 -7.53 -3.67
N ARG A 92 12.63 -6.79 -4.71
CA ARG A 92 13.04 -5.40 -4.95
C ARG A 92 11.84 -4.50 -4.97
N ALA A 93 11.98 -3.30 -4.42
CA ALA A 93 11.04 -2.23 -4.72
C ALA A 93 11.50 -1.41 -5.92
N VAL A 94 10.50 -0.91 -6.62
CA VAL A 94 10.62 -0.07 -7.78
C VAL A 94 9.78 1.17 -7.52
N ARG A 95 10.40 2.33 -7.66
CA ARG A 95 9.70 3.61 -7.68
C ARG A 95 9.68 4.14 -9.10
N LEU A 96 8.49 4.47 -9.58
CA LEU A 96 8.31 5.15 -10.86
C LEU A 96 8.01 6.63 -10.62
N VAL A 97 8.77 7.49 -11.30
CA VAL A 97 8.60 8.94 -11.24
C VAL A 97 8.20 9.45 -12.61
N LEU A 98 7.02 10.06 -12.68
CA LEU A 98 6.53 10.71 -13.88
C LEU A 98 7.01 12.16 -13.91
N PHE A 99 7.85 12.48 -14.90
CA PHE A 99 8.22 13.84 -15.23
C PHE A 99 7.42 14.31 -16.44
N ARG A 100 6.44 15.19 -16.19
CA ARG A 100 5.78 15.96 -17.24
C ARG A 100 6.63 17.18 -17.51
N ARG A 101 7.29 17.22 -18.67
CA ARG A 101 7.90 18.46 -19.18
C ARG A 101 6.92 19.18 -20.07
N ASP A 102 7.11 20.50 -20.19
CA ASP A 102 6.33 21.41 -21.05
C ASP A 102 6.32 20.97 -22.54
N THR A 103 7.23 20.07 -22.92
CA THR A 103 7.38 19.48 -24.26
C THR A 103 6.29 18.48 -24.64
N GLY A 104 5.26 18.27 -23.80
CA GLY A 104 4.04 17.53 -24.14
C GLY A 104 4.10 16.01 -24.06
N VAL A 105 5.30 15.41 -24.04
CA VAL A 105 5.47 13.96 -23.86
C VAL A 105 5.90 13.64 -22.43
N PRO A 106 5.11 12.87 -21.66
CA PRO A 106 5.52 12.42 -20.32
C PRO A 106 6.75 11.53 -20.40
N MET A 107 7.72 11.75 -19.51
CA MET A 107 8.88 10.87 -19.34
C MET A 107 8.78 10.13 -18.02
N PHE A 108 9.04 8.82 -18.03
CA PHE A 108 9.10 8.01 -16.83
C PHE A 108 10.54 7.70 -16.45
N TYR A 109 10.81 7.77 -15.16
CA TYR A 109 12.07 7.36 -14.55
C TYR A 109 11.81 6.29 -13.52
N MET A 110 12.77 5.40 -13.35
CA MET A 110 12.71 4.27 -12.45
C MET A 110 13.92 4.29 -11.51
N ALA A 111 13.66 4.17 -10.22
CA ALA A 111 14.67 3.76 -9.25
C ALA A 111 14.31 2.37 -8.73
N GLN A 112 15.30 1.50 -8.56
CA GLN A 112 15.14 0.15 -8.02
C GLN A 112 15.98 0.00 -6.78
N SER A 113 15.42 -0.60 -5.73
CA SER A 113 16.20 -0.93 -4.55
C SER A 113 17.33 -1.91 -4.89
N PRO A 114 18.47 -1.85 -4.17
CA PRO A 114 19.41 -2.97 -4.17
C PRO A 114 18.66 -4.26 -3.78
N GLY A 115 19.10 -5.40 -4.32
CA GLY A 115 18.52 -6.70 -3.98
C GLY A 115 18.79 -7.04 -2.51
N THR A 116 18.25 -8.16 -2.06
CA THR A 116 18.41 -8.64 -0.67
C THR A 116 19.86 -8.53 -0.16
N GLY A 117 20.02 -8.07 1.08
CA GLY A 117 21.31 -8.10 1.79
C GLY A 117 21.91 -6.74 2.21
N THR A 118 21.24 -5.62 1.96
CA THR A 118 21.65 -4.31 2.51
C THR A 118 20.69 -3.81 3.59
N LYS A 119 21.22 -3.04 4.53
CA LYS A 119 20.62 -2.61 5.80
C LYS A 119 19.18 -2.07 5.65
N THR A 120 18.29 -2.50 6.56
CA THR A 120 16.86 -2.14 6.62
C THR A 120 16.06 -2.64 5.41
N ASP A 121 16.00 -3.96 5.23
CA ASP A 121 15.24 -4.57 4.15
C ASP A 121 13.73 -4.54 4.51
N LEU A 122 13.08 -3.39 4.29
CA LEU A 122 11.62 -3.23 4.39
C LEU A 122 10.91 -3.97 3.25
N TYR A 123 11.65 -4.33 2.20
CA TYR A 123 11.12 -4.98 1.00
C TYR A 123 10.63 -6.41 1.25
N PRO A 124 11.30 -7.29 2.01
CA PRO A 124 10.73 -8.55 2.48
C PRO A 124 9.37 -8.40 3.16
N GLN A 125 9.20 -7.39 4.03
CA GLN A 125 7.91 -7.17 4.71
C GLN A 125 6.83 -6.74 3.72
N LEU A 126 7.17 -5.91 2.74
CA LEU A 126 6.27 -5.55 1.64
C LEU A 126 5.95 -6.75 0.73
N VAL A 127 6.92 -7.63 0.47
CA VAL A 127 6.73 -8.89 -0.29
C VAL A 127 5.81 -9.85 0.46
N ASP A 128 5.99 -10.00 1.77
CA ASP A 128 5.14 -10.86 2.59
C ASP A 128 3.70 -10.30 2.69
N ALA A 129 3.55 -8.98 2.80
CA ALA A 129 2.25 -8.31 2.68
C ALA A 129 1.63 -8.48 1.28
N ALA A 130 2.46 -8.55 0.23
CA ALA A 130 2.07 -8.83 -1.15
C ALA A 130 1.59 -10.26 -1.38
N ARG A 131 2.14 -11.22 -0.65
CA ARG A 131 1.73 -12.63 -0.69
C ARG A 131 0.47 -12.90 0.12
N SER A 132 0.25 -12.14 1.19
CA SER A 132 -0.83 -12.36 2.16
C SER A 132 -2.14 -11.64 1.82
N ALA A 133 -2.15 -10.76 0.80
CA ALA A 133 -3.38 -10.11 0.37
C ALA A 133 -4.34 -11.15 -0.23
N PRO A 134 -5.63 -11.20 0.19
CA PRO A 134 -6.61 -12.00 -0.51
C PRO A 134 -6.67 -11.52 -1.96
N GLY A 135 -6.51 -12.45 -2.90
CA GLY A 135 -6.62 -12.12 -4.32
C GLY A 135 -8.01 -11.53 -4.62
N PRO A 136 -8.16 -10.77 -5.72
CA PRO A 136 -9.48 -10.31 -6.17
C PRO A 136 -10.28 -11.53 -6.65
N GLY A 137 -10.96 -12.20 -5.73
CA GLY A 137 -11.76 -13.39 -6.01
C GLY A 137 -11.64 -14.43 -4.91
N ASP A 138 -12.28 -14.16 -3.76
CA ASP A 138 -12.85 -15.18 -2.89
C ASP A 138 -13.87 -14.49 -1.96
N SER A 139 -15.05 -14.22 -2.48
CA SER A 139 -16.28 -13.95 -1.72
C SER A 139 -17.49 -14.36 -2.55
#